data_AF-A0A948V513-F1
#
_entry.id   AF-A0A948V513-F1
#
_cell.length_a   1.000
_cell.length_b   1.000
_cell.length_c   1.000
_cell.angle_alpha   90.00
_cell.angle_beta   90.00
_cell.angle_gamma   90.00
#
_symmetry.space_group_name_H-M   'P 1'
#
loop_
_entity.id
_entity.type
_entity.pdbx_description
1 polymer ?
#
loop_
_entity_poly.entity_id
_entity_poly.type
_entity_poly.pdbx_seq_one_letter_code
_entity_poly.pdbx_strand_id
1 'polypeptide(L)' 'MSKSKDLAPFYIIRAGYDSSINEGTGITAGFGVSYQNLRFDTAYLLAGDLGSTFRISASIRF' A
#
# COMPACT_ATOMS: atom_id res chain seq x y z
N MET A 1 -10.57 22.33 -26.70
CA MET A 1 -9.93 22.42 -25.37
C MET A 1 -10.44 21.26 -24.52
N SER A 2 -9.63 20.21 -24.36
CA SER A 2 -9.94 19.09 -23.47
C SER A 2 -9.75 19.58 -22.03
N LYS A 3 -10.83 19.62 -21.24
CA LYS A 3 -10.74 19.86 -19.79
C LYS A 3 -9.93 18.70 -19.20
N SER A 4 -8.67 18.92 -18.82
CA SER A 4 -7.98 18.01 -17.91
C SER A 4 -8.82 17.97 -16.65
N LYS A 5 -9.40 16.80 -16.35
CA LYS A 5 -9.98 16.59 -15.02
C LYS A 5 -8.79 16.62 -14.07
N ASP A 6 -8.65 17.69 -13.30
CA ASP A 6 -7.74 17.72 -12.17
C ASP A 6 -8.24 16.69 -11.16
N LEU A 7 -7.80 15.44 -11.35
CA LEU A 7 -8.17 14.32 -10.50
C LEU A 7 -7.46 14.52 -9.17
N ALA A 8 -8.21 14.88 -8.13
CA ALA A 8 -7.66 15.01 -6.80
C ALA A 8 -6.94 13.70 -6.39
N PRO A 9 -5.82 13.78 -5.66
CA PRO A 9 -5.15 12.60 -5.15
C PRO A 9 -6.08 11.84 -4.22
N PHE A 10 -6.09 10.51 -4.33
CA PHE A 10 -6.82 9.64 -3.41
C PHE A 10 -5.86 8.95 -2.45
N TYR A 11 -6.23 8.93 -1.18
CA TYR A 11 -5.47 8.30 -0.11
C TYR A 11 -6.12 6.97 0.27
N ILE A 12 -5.29 6.00 0.62
CA ILE A 12 -5.71 4.64 1.00
C ILE A 12 -5.05 4.32 2.34
N ILE A 13 -5.85 3.87 3.29
CA ILE A 13 -5.36 3.35 4.57
C ILE A 13 -5.79 1.88 4.66
N ARG A 14 -4.89 1.00 5.07
CA ARG A 14 -5.13 -0.43 5.23
C ARG A 14 -4.68 -0.87 6.61
N ALA A 15 -5.48 -1.73 7.22
CA ALA A 15 -5.11 -2.47 8.41
C ALA A 15 -5.61 -3.90 8.22
N GLY A 16 -4.84 -4.87 8.70
CA GLY A 16 -5.16 -6.28 8.54
C GLY A 16 -4.41 -7.16 9.52
N TYR A 17 -4.66 -8.45 9.41
CA TYR A 17 -3.96 -9.49 10.16
C TYR A 17 -3.57 -10.59 9.17
N ASP A 18 -2.30 -10.92 9.13
CA ASP A 18 -1.77 -12.03 8.36
C ASP A 18 -1.66 -13.26 9.27
N SER A 19 -2.14 -14.41 8.80
CA SER A 19 -2.03 -15.69 9.48
C SER A 19 -1.24 -16.71 8.66
N SER A 20 -0.42 -16.24 7.72
CA SER A 20 0.44 -17.07 6.88
C SER A 20 1.43 -17.86 7.74
N ILE A 21 1.42 -19.18 7.57
CA ILE A 21 2.28 -20.12 8.30
C ILE A 21 3.77 -19.92 7.89
N ASN A 22 4.01 -19.42 6.68
CA ASN A 22 5.37 -19.31 6.12
C ASN A 22 6.01 -17.94 6.31
N GLU A 23 5.22 -16.87 6.43
CA GLU A 23 5.72 -15.48 6.47
C GLU A 23 5.62 -14.87 7.89
N GLY A 24 5.10 -15.66 8.83
CA GLY A 24 4.82 -15.25 10.20
C GLY A 24 3.43 -14.62 10.32
N THR A 25 2.80 -14.85 11.47
CA THR A 25 1.49 -14.26 11.75
C THR A 25 1.63 -12.88 12.40
N GLY A 26 0.81 -11.91 12.00
CA GLY A 26 0.60 -10.72 12.80
C GLY A 26 -0.04 -9.54 12.10
N ILE A 27 0.01 -8.39 12.76
CA ILE A 27 -0.74 -7.19 12.36
C ILE A 27 -0.06 -6.53 11.16
N THR A 28 -0.85 -6.24 10.12
CA THR A 28 -0.42 -5.44 8.98
C THR A 28 -1.05 -4.07 9.00
N ALA A 29 -0.29 -3.06 8.58
CA ALA A 29 -0.76 -1.71 8.34
C ALA A 29 -0.22 -1.21 7.01
N GLY A 30 -0.94 -0.32 6.33
CA GLY A 30 -0.49 0.23 5.07
C GLY A 30 -1.10 1.58 4.75
N PHE A 31 -0.35 2.36 3.99
CA PHE A 31 -0.77 3.65 3.48
C PHE A 31 -0.45 3.75 1.99
N GLY A 32 -1.35 4.32 1.22
CA GLY A 32 -1.15 4.56 -0.20
C GLY A 32 -1.70 5.90 -0.66
N VAL A 33 -1.11 6.41 -1.73
CA VAL A 33 -1.59 7.58 -2.45
C VAL A 33 -1.60 7.28 -3.93
N SER A 34 -2.61 7.76 -4.62
CA SER A 34 -2.68 7.60 -6.07
C SER A 34 -3.25 8.84 -6.71
N TYR A 35 -2.64 9.19 -7.83
CA TYR A 35 -2.88 10.43 -8.55
C TYR A 35 -2.71 10.16 -10.04
N GLN A 36 -3.80 10.36 -10.80
CA GLN A 36 -3.86 10.05 -12.23
C GLN A 36 -3.41 8.60 -12.52
N ASN A 37 -2.23 8.46 -13.13
CA ASN A 37 -1.66 7.22 -13.62
C ASN A 37 -0.67 6.60 -12.62
N LEU A 38 -0.34 7.35 -11.56
CA LEU A 38 0.68 7.01 -10.59
C LEU A 38 0.03 6.52 -9.30
N ARG A 39 0.61 5.48 -8.72
CA ARG A 39 0.21 4.99 -7.41
C ARG A 39 1.42 4.56 -6.61
N PHE A 40 1.47 5.02 -5.37
CA PHE A 40 2.47 4.70 -4.37
C PHE A 40 1.80 4.01 -3.18
N ASP A 41 2.39 2.91 -2.72
CA ASP A 41 1.91 2.15 -1.58
C ASP A 41 3.07 1.82 -0.64
N THR A 42 2.80 1.91 0.65
CA THR A 42 3.65 1.42 1.74
C THR A 42 2.84 0.43 2.56
N ALA A 43 3.48 -0.67 2.97
CA ALA A 43 2.89 -1.68 3.83
C ALA A 43 3.93 -2.11 4.87
N TYR A 44 3.48 -2.28 6.10
CA TYR A 44 4.30 -2.71 7.23
C TYR A 44 3.63 -3.89 7.94
N LEU A 45 4.41 -4.93 8.16
CA LEU A 45 4.07 -6.05 9.05
C LEU A 45 4.68 -5.74 10.42
N LEU A 46 3.83 -5.40 11.39
CA LEU A 46 4.26 -4.96 12.73
C LEU A 46 4.83 -6.11 13.58
N ALA A 47 4.46 -7.35 13.30
CA ALA A 47 4.96 -8.51 14.01
C ALA A 47 4.76 -9.75 13.12
N GLY A 48 5.80 -10.55 12.97
CA GLY A 48 5.76 -11.85 12.31
C GLY A 48 6.97 -12.65 12.78
N ASP A 49 6.87 -13.97 12.77
CA ASP A 49 7.94 -14.86 13.25
C ASP A 49 9.26 -14.71 12.49
N LEU A 50 9.22 -14.13 11.28
CA LEU A 50 10.39 -13.80 10.45
C LEU A 50 10.90 -12.36 10.63
N GLY A 51 10.29 -11.59 11.52
CA GLY A 51 10.61 -10.19 11.78
C GLY A 51 9.68 -9.20 11.06
N SER A 52 9.94 -7.91 11.27
CA SER A 52 9.16 -6.84 10.66
C SER A 52 9.52 -6.67 9.19
N THR A 53 8.51 -6.69 8.31
CA THR A 53 8.69 -6.42 6.88
C THR A 53 8.12 -5.07 6.52
N PHE A 54 8.92 -4.19 5.90
CA PHE A 54 8.46 -2.93 5.32
C PHE A 54 8.56 -2.99 3.80
N ARG A 55 7.43 -2.82 3.13
CA ARG A 55 7.31 -2.88 1.66
C ARG A 55 6.93 -1.51 1.12
N ILE A 56 7.66 -1.07 0.11
CA ILE A 56 7.34 0.11 -0.70
C ILE A 56 7.03 -0.36 -2.12
N SER A 57 6.03 0.22 -2.76
CA SER A 57 5.65 -0.12 -4.13
C SER A 57 5.22 1.14 -4.89
N ALA A 58 5.63 1.24 -6.15
CA ALA A 58 5.23 2.30 -7.06
C ALA A 58 4.73 1.66 -8.37
N SER A 59 3.68 2.22 -8.96
CA SER A 59 3.08 1.71 -10.18
C SER A 59 2.62 2.84 -11.10
N ILE A 60 2.72 2.57 -12.41
CA ILE A 60 2.31 3.48 -13.49
C ILE A 60 1.35 2.71 -14.39
N ARG A 61 0.18 3.28 -14.68
CA ARG A 61 -0.79 2.73 -15.63
C ARG A 61 -0.69 3.46 -16.97
N PHE A 62 -0.51 2.71 -18.05
CA PHE A 62 -0.45 3.20 -19.43
C PHE A 62 -1.76 2.92 -20.17
#